data_AF-A0A2D6W2C2-F1
#
_entry.id   AF-A0A2D6W2C2-F1
#
_cell.length_a   1.000
_cell.length_b   1.000
_cell.length_c   1.000
_cell.angle_alpha   90.00
_cell.angle_beta   90.00
_cell.angle_gamma   90.00
#
_symmetry.space_group_name_H-M   'P 1'
#
loop_
_entity.id
_entity.type
_entity.pdbx_description
1 polymer ?
#
loop_
_entity_poly.entity_id
_entity_poly.type
_entity_poly.pdbx_seq_one_letter_code
_entity_poly.pdbx_strand_id
1 'polypeptide(L)'
;MAPNEILNYTIEGIKWLAIGGASTYVGLLISCPVSMLFAEKIKEQKRLDVLVKKESDKLGLKGVKGILCDEYLGGGAYHENGNPIVELGGIGANRSTLRHELYHHFTGDSKHSMKNKWLKEARYMLIVEPRAWLYQSTGIKV
;
A
#
# COMPACT_ATOMS: atom_id res chain seq x y z
N MET A 1 -6.71 -37.67 24.36
CA MET A 1 -7.18 -36.27 24.46
C MET A 1 -8.69 -36.28 24.40
N ALA A 2 -9.35 -35.61 25.34
CA ALA A 2 -10.78 -35.45 25.30
C ALA A 2 -11.16 -34.44 24.19
N PRO A 3 -12.30 -34.61 23.50
CA PRO A 3 -12.77 -33.67 22.47
C PRO A 3 -12.82 -32.20 22.93
N ASN A 4 -13.13 -31.98 24.21
CA ASN A 4 -13.16 -30.64 24.81
C ASN A 4 -11.78 -29.99 24.93
N GLU A 5 -10.72 -30.79 25.12
CA GLU A 5 -9.34 -30.29 25.15
C GLU A 5 -8.90 -29.84 23.76
N ILE A 6 -9.22 -30.63 22.72
CA ILE A 6 -8.92 -30.29 21.31
C ILE A 6 -9.62 -28.99 20.92
N LEU A 7 -10.89 -28.83 21.31
CA LEU A 7 -11.65 -27.61 21.03
C LEU A 7 -11.03 -26.39 21.72
N ASN A 8 -10.65 -26.52 23.00
CA ASN A 8 -10.02 -25.42 23.74
C ASN A 8 -8.66 -25.01 23.15
N TYR A 9 -7.81 -25.98 22.79
CA TYR A 9 -6.54 -25.70 22.11
C TYR A 9 -6.75 -25.00 20.76
N THR A 10 -7.77 -25.43 19.99
CA THR A 10 -8.09 -24.81 18.70
C THR A 10 -8.56 -23.37 18.88
N ILE A 11 -9.43 -23.12 19.85
CA ILE A 11 -9.91 -21.77 20.17
C ILE A 11 -8.76 -20.87 20.62
N GLU A 12 -7.86 -21.38 21.47
CA GLU A 12 -6.70 -20.64 21.93
C GLU A 12 -5.73 -20.31 20.78
N GLY A 13 -5.48 -21.26 19.88
CA GLY A 13 -4.70 -21.02 18.66
C GLY A 13 -5.31 -19.93 17.77
N ILE A 14 -6.63 -19.96 17.55
CA ILE A 14 -7.35 -18.93 16.77
C ILE A 14 -7.24 -17.55 17.44
N LYS A 15 -7.34 -17.47 18.77
CA LYS A 15 -7.16 -16.22 19.51
C LYS A 15 -5.78 -15.64 19.31
N TRP A 16 -4.73 -16.44 19.43
CA TRP A 16 -3.36 -15.99 19.22
C TRP A 16 -3.10 -15.55 17.77
N LEU A 17 -3.66 -16.26 16.78
CA LEU A 17 -3.62 -15.83 15.38
C LEU A 17 -4.34 -14.50 15.16
N ALA A 18 -5.50 -14.31 15.78
CA ALA A 18 -6.26 -13.06 15.69
C ALA A 18 -5.51 -11.89 16.33
N ILE A 19 -4.93 -12.09 17.52
CA ILE A 19 -4.12 -11.08 18.20
C ILE A 19 -2.88 -10.74 17.38
N GLY A 20 -2.11 -11.75 16.95
CA GLY A 20 -0.90 -11.54 16.15
C GLY A 20 -1.19 -10.83 14.82
N GLY A 21 -2.28 -11.21 14.15
CA GLY A 21 -2.76 -10.55 12.94
C GLY A 21 -3.13 -9.08 13.19
N ALA A 22 -3.93 -8.81 14.23
CA ALA A 22 -4.32 -7.46 14.60
C ALA A 22 -3.11 -6.59 14.99
N SER A 23 -2.18 -7.12 15.79
CA SER A 23 -0.96 -6.40 16.18
C SER A 23 -0.07 -6.07 14.99
N THR A 24 0.08 -7.00 14.04
CA THR A 24 0.85 -6.76 12.80
C THR A 24 0.18 -5.69 11.95
N TYR A 25 -1.14 -5.75 11.80
CA TYR A 25 -1.91 -4.77 11.05
C TYR A 25 -1.83 -3.37 11.66
N VAL A 26 -1.95 -3.25 12.98
CA VAL A 26 -1.76 -1.98 13.71
C VAL A 26 -0.33 -1.46 13.55
N GLY A 27 0.67 -2.35 13.61
CA GLY A 27 2.07 -1.99 13.37
C GLY A 27 2.29 -1.38 11.98
N LEU A 28 1.66 -1.95 10.94
CA LEU A 28 1.73 -1.42 9.58
C LEU A 28 0.95 -0.10 9.42
N LEU A 29 -0.19 0.05 10.10
CA LEU A 29 -0.93 1.32 10.13
C LEU A 29 -0.09 2.45 10.73
N ILE A 30 0.68 2.15 11.78
CA ILE A 30 1.57 3.13 12.43
C ILE A 30 2.84 3.36 11.60
N SER A 31 3.33 2.37 10.84
CA SER A 31 4.51 2.55 10.00
C SER A 31 4.26 3.52 8.84
N CYS A 32 3.00 3.68 8.42
CA CYS A 32 2.62 4.64 7.38
C CYS A 32 2.94 6.11 7.75
N PRO A 33 2.42 6.71 8.84
CA PRO A 33 2.77 8.07 9.23
C PRO A 33 4.25 8.23 9.60
N VAL A 34 4.87 7.22 10.24
CA VAL A 34 6.30 7.26 10.58
C VAL A 34 7.16 7.33 9.31
N SER A 35 6.88 6.47 8.32
CA SER A 35 7.60 6.49 7.04
C SER A 35 7.40 7.82 6.30
N MET A 36 6.20 8.42 6.35
CA MET A 36 5.95 9.74 5.75
C MET A 36 6.74 10.89 6.42
N LEU A 37 7.02 10.80 7.72
CA LEU A 37 7.83 11.81 8.44
C LEU A 37 9.31 11.74 8.08
N PHE A 38 9.85 10.54 7.89
CA PHE A 38 11.27 10.33 7.55
C PHE A 38 11.53 10.21 6.04
N ALA A 39 10.49 10.13 5.21
CA ALA A 39 10.62 10.01 3.78
C ALA A 39 11.17 11.30 3.15
N GLU A 40 12.01 11.11 2.13
CA GLU A 40 12.46 12.18 1.25
C GLU A 40 11.25 12.90 0.62
N LYS A 41 11.11 14.18 0.93
CA LYS A 41 10.07 15.06 0.36
C LYS A 41 10.40 15.39 -1.09
N ILE A 42 9.39 15.34 -1.95
CA ILE A 42 9.49 15.63 -3.37
C ILE A 42 8.93 17.03 -3.59
N LYS A 43 9.80 17.99 -3.87
CA LYS A 43 9.42 19.41 -4.02
C LYS A 43 9.26 19.85 -5.47
N GLU A 44 9.74 19.06 -6.41
CA GLU A 44 9.80 19.44 -7.82
C GLU A 44 9.41 18.25 -8.72
N GLN A 45 8.69 18.55 -9.80
CA GLN A 45 8.25 17.55 -10.78
C GLN A 45 9.42 16.74 -11.36
N LYS A 46 10.55 17.39 -11.68
CA LYS A 46 11.75 16.71 -12.19
C LYS A 46 12.26 15.64 -11.21
N ARG A 47 12.19 15.91 -9.90
CA ARG A 47 12.57 14.91 -8.88
C ARG A 47 11.56 13.78 -8.83
N LEU A 48 10.27 14.08 -8.96
CA LEU A 48 9.22 13.08 -9.06
C LEU A 48 9.47 12.14 -10.24
N ASP A 49 9.74 12.67 -11.44
CA ASP A 49 9.94 11.87 -12.65
C ASP A 49 11.11 10.88 -12.51
N VAL A 50 12.22 11.33 -11.92
CA VAL A 50 13.38 10.47 -11.63
C VAL A 50 13.02 9.34 -10.67
N LEU A 51 12.26 9.67 -9.62
CA LEU A 51 11.86 8.67 -8.61
C LEU A 51 10.81 7.71 -9.14
N VAL A 52 9.83 8.19 -9.92
CA VAL A 52 8.82 7.37 -10.61
C VAL A 52 9.54 6.35 -11.46
N LYS A 53 10.45 6.78 -12.35
CA LYS A 53 11.23 5.86 -13.19
C LYS A 53 11.99 4.84 -12.34
N LYS A 54 12.72 5.30 -11.33
CA LYS A 54 13.54 4.42 -10.47
C LYS A 54 12.71 3.37 -9.74
N GLU A 55 11.57 3.75 -9.17
CA GLU A 55 10.74 2.82 -8.39
C GLU A 55 9.82 1.98 -9.30
N SER A 56 9.39 2.50 -10.47
CA SER A 56 8.67 1.72 -11.49
C SER A 56 9.56 0.65 -12.10
N ASP A 57 10.83 0.95 -12.38
CA ASP A 57 11.82 0.01 -12.91
C ASP A 57 12.01 -1.18 -11.95
N LYS A 58 12.05 -0.90 -10.63
CA LYS A 58 12.10 -1.98 -9.63
C LYS A 58 10.89 -2.88 -9.73
N LEU A 59 9.70 -2.33 -9.91
CA LEU A 59 8.45 -3.09 -10.01
C LEU A 59 8.26 -3.77 -11.37
N GLY A 60 9.02 -3.38 -12.39
CA GLY A 60 8.81 -3.82 -13.77
C GLY A 60 7.65 -3.09 -14.46
N LEU A 61 7.22 -1.96 -13.91
CA LEU A 61 6.19 -1.10 -14.47
C LEU A 61 6.78 -0.19 -15.55
N LYS A 62 6.06 -0.01 -16.66
CA LYS A 62 6.46 0.86 -17.77
C LYS A 62 5.43 1.96 -17.98
N GLY A 63 5.90 3.13 -18.42
CA GLY A 63 5.03 4.23 -18.83
C GLY A 63 4.26 4.91 -17.70
N VAL A 64 4.67 4.73 -16.44
CA VAL A 64 4.04 5.43 -15.32
C VAL A 64 4.42 6.91 -15.37
N LYS A 65 3.41 7.78 -15.36
CA LYS A 65 3.58 9.23 -15.28
C LYS A 65 3.38 9.70 -13.84
N GLY A 66 4.31 10.50 -13.32
CA GLY A 66 4.12 11.21 -12.05
C GLY A 66 3.53 12.59 -12.27
N ILE A 67 2.64 13.03 -11.39
CA ILE A 67 2.13 14.40 -11.36
C ILE A 67 2.25 14.91 -9.93
N LEU A 68 2.96 16.03 -9.77
CA LEU A 68 3.05 16.75 -8.51
C LEU A 68 1.95 17.81 -8.46
N CYS A 69 1.10 17.73 -7.45
CA CYS A 69 -0.06 18.61 -7.27
C CYS A 69 0.14 19.52 -6.05
N ASP A 70 -0.10 20.82 -6.22
CA ASP A 70 0.07 21.81 -5.16
C ASP A 70 -1.11 21.84 -4.16
N GLU A 71 -2.33 21.56 -4.62
CA GLU A 71 -3.56 21.64 -3.81
C GLU A 71 -4.00 20.31 -3.18
N TYR A 72 -3.38 19.20 -3.56
CA TYR A 72 -3.74 17.87 -3.12
C TYR A 72 -2.94 17.46 -1.88
N LEU A 73 -3.58 16.95 -0.82
CA LEU A 73 -2.90 16.47 0.40
C LEU A 73 -2.91 14.95 0.45
N GLY A 74 -2.15 14.29 -0.42
CA GLY A 74 -2.15 12.83 -0.49
C GLY A 74 -1.36 12.22 -1.63
N GLY A 75 -1.68 10.97 -1.92
CA GLY A 75 -1.23 10.22 -3.09
C GLY A 75 -2.40 9.48 -3.72
N GLY A 76 -2.32 9.27 -5.03
CA GLY A 76 -3.30 8.47 -5.76
C GLY A 76 -2.71 7.80 -6.99
N ALA A 77 -3.12 6.57 -7.24
CA ALA A 77 -2.84 5.81 -8.45
C ALA A 77 -4.11 5.60 -9.27
N TYR A 78 -4.09 5.98 -10.55
CA TYR A 78 -5.20 5.76 -11.49
C TYR A 78 -4.70 5.62 -12.93
N HIS A 79 -5.60 5.28 -13.85
CA HIS A 79 -5.29 5.20 -15.28
C HIS A 79 -6.03 6.31 -16.03
N GLU A 80 -5.33 7.03 -16.88
CA GLU A 80 -5.91 8.01 -17.81
C GLU A 80 -5.55 7.61 -19.24
N ASN A 81 -6.57 7.42 -20.09
CA ASN A 81 -6.38 6.97 -21.48
C ASN A 81 -5.51 5.71 -21.60
N GLY A 82 -5.64 4.79 -20.64
CA GLY A 82 -4.86 3.54 -20.59
C GLY A 82 -3.43 3.68 -20.04
N ASN A 83 -3.00 4.89 -19.66
CA ASN A 83 -1.67 5.13 -19.09
C ASN A 83 -1.75 5.20 -17.57
N PRO A 84 -0.87 4.49 -16.83
CA PRO A 84 -0.82 4.57 -15.38
C PRO A 84 -0.26 5.93 -14.93
N ILE A 85 -0.98 6.58 -14.03
CA ILE A 85 -0.62 7.89 -13.44
C ILE A 85 -0.52 7.74 -11.93
N VAL A 86 0.49 8.39 -11.34
CA VAL A 86 0.62 8.59 -9.91
C VAL A 86 0.62 10.09 -9.61
N GLU A 87 -0.36 10.53 -8.83
CA GLU A 87 -0.45 11.88 -8.31
C GLU A 87 0.05 11.93 -6.87
N LEU A 88 0.84 12.95 -6.54
CA LEU A 88 1.29 13.22 -5.18
C LEU A 88 1.13 14.70 -4.87
N GLY A 89 0.76 15.04 -3.65
CA GLY A 89 0.69 16.43 -3.22
C GLY A 89 0.88 16.63 -1.73
N GLY A 90 1.29 17.85 -1.38
CA GLY A 90 1.49 18.32 0.00
C GLY A 90 2.22 17.32 0.90
N ILE A 91 1.57 16.84 1.98
CA ILE A 91 2.22 15.88 2.91
C ILE A 91 2.57 14.53 2.25
N GLY A 92 1.79 14.13 1.24
CA GLY A 92 1.96 12.93 0.44
C GLY A 92 2.99 13.05 -0.69
N ALA A 93 3.51 14.25 -0.95
CA ALA A 93 4.62 14.47 -1.90
C ALA A 93 5.94 13.97 -1.32
N ASN A 94 6.07 12.65 -1.19
CA ASN A 94 7.24 11.99 -0.65
C ASN A 94 7.44 10.61 -1.29
N ARG A 95 8.67 10.09 -1.19
CA ARG A 95 9.03 8.81 -1.81
C ARG A 95 8.28 7.60 -1.24
N SER A 96 7.85 7.68 0.02
CA SER A 96 7.09 6.61 0.69
C SER A 96 5.70 6.47 0.06
N THR A 97 4.96 7.57 -0.03
CA THR A 97 3.66 7.61 -0.72
C THR A 97 3.78 7.24 -2.19
N LEU A 98 4.82 7.70 -2.90
CA LEU A 98 5.09 7.27 -4.28
C LEU A 98 5.16 5.74 -4.41
N ARG A 99 5.89 5.06 -3.50
CA ARG A 99 6.01 3.61 -3.51
C ARG A 99 4.66 2.93 -3.26
N HIS A 100 3.88 3.45 -2.31
CA HIS A 100 2.55 2.94 -2.01
C HIS A 100 1.67 2.93 -3.27
N GLU A 101 1.57 4.07 -3.94
CA GLU A 101 0.75 4.23 -5.16
C GLU A 101 1.27 3.38 -6.33
N LEU A 102 2.58 3.32 -6.52
CA LEU A 102 3.17 2.45 -7.55
C LEU A 102 2.89 0.97 -7.30
N TYR A 103 2.81 0.54 -6.05
CA TYR A 103 2.50 -0.84 -5.72
C TYR A 103 1.06 -1.21 -6.11
N HIS A 104 0.11 -0.29 -5.98
CA HIS A 104 -1.27 -0.49 -6.46
C HIS A 104 -1.35 -0.66 -7.99
N HIS A 105 -0.49 0.04 -8.75
CA HIS A 105 -0.35 -0.21 -10.19
C HIS A 105 0.25 -1.58 -10.50
N PHE A 106 1.24 -2.02 -9.71
CA PHE A 106 1.90 -3.32 -9.87
C PHE A 106 0.95 -4.50 -9.65
N THR A 107 0.11 -4.45 -8.63
CA THR A 107 -0.83 -5.54 -8.34
C THR A 107 -2.07 -5.51 -9.23
N GLY A 108 -2.35 -4.38 -9.89
CA GLY A 108 -3.58 -4.18 -10.66
C GLY A 108 -4.83 -4.12 -9.78
N ASP A 109 -4.69 -4.18 -8.45
CA ASP A 109 -5.79 -4.12 -7.47
C ASP A 109 -6.26 -2.67 -7.24
N SER A 110 -6.40 -1.90 -8.32
CA SER A 110 -7.13 -0.63 -8.30
C SER A 110 -8.60 -0.90 -7.98
N LYS A 111 -9.27 0.05 -7.31
CA LYS A 111 -10.58 -0.05 -6.61
C LYS A 111 -11.79 -0.68 -7.35
N HIS A 112 -11.71 -1.34 -8.51
CA HIS A 112 -12.86 -1.48 -9.42
C HIS A 112 -13.34 -2.87 -9.93
N SER A 113 -12.81 -4.06 -9.56
CA SER A 113 -13.18 -5.30 -10.31
C SER A 113 -13.82 -6.52 -9.60
N MET A 114 -14.65 -6.40 -8.54
CA MET A 114 -15.42 -7.56 -8.00
C MET A 114 -16.87 -7.26 -7.61
N LYS A 115 -17.75 -8.28 -7.78
CA LYS A 115 -19.22 -8.22 -7.60
C LYS A 115 -19.71 -8.10 -6.14
N ASN A 116 -18.89 -8.41 -5.14
CA ASN A 116 -19.31 -8.44 -3.73
C ASN A 116 -18.53 -7.40 -2.90
N LYS A 117 -19.22 -6.32 -2.51
CA LYS A 117 -18.62 -5.09 -1.96
C LYS A 117 -17.86 -5.33 -0.64
N TRP A 118 -18.44 -6.10 0.29
CA TRP A 118 -17.84 -6.32 1.62
C TRP A 118 -16.58 -7.21 1.56
N LEU A 119 -16.64 -8.35 0.86
CA LEU A 119 -15.47 -9.22 0.67
C LEU A 119 -14.33 -8.50 -0.07
N LYS A 120 -14.67 -7.60 -1.00
CA LYS A 120 -13.71 -6.76 -1.71
C LYS A 120 -13.03 -5.76 -0.78
N GLU A 121 -13.81 -5.04 0.02
CA GLU A 121 -13.27 -4.09 1.01
C GLU A 121 -12.42 -4.82 2.05
N ALA A 122 -12.85 -5.99 2.53
CA ALA A 122 -12.07 -6.80 3.46
C ALA A 122 -10.76 -7.30 2.84
N ARG A 123 -10.78 -7.85 1.62
CA ARG A 123 -9.56 -8.27 0.90
C ARG A 123 -8.63 -7.07 0.65
N TYR A 124 -9.18 -5.94 0.26
CA TYR A 124 -8.42 -4.72 0.02
C TYR A 124 -7.71 -4.26 1.29
N MET A 125 -8.45 -4.12 2.40
CA MET A 125 -7.90 -3.65 3.67
C MET A 125 -6.98 -4.67 4.34
N LEU A 126 -7.21 -5.98 4.20
CA LEU A 126 -6.44 -7.00 4.92
C LEU A 126 -5.28 -7.58 4.11
N ILE A 127 -5.28 -7.42 2.79
CA ILE A 127 -4.26 -8.03 1.91
C ILE A 127 -3.58 -6.98 1.03
N VAL A 128 -4.35 -6.16 0.31
CA VAL A 128 -3.78 -5.23 -0.70
C VAL A 128 -3.07 -4.06 -0.01
N GLU A 129 -3.76 -3.33 0.87
CA GLU A 129 -3.21 -2.19 1.60
C GLU A 129 -2.00 -2.56 2.48
N PRO A 130 -2.00 -3.65 3.26
CA PRO A 130 -0.84 -4.05 4.05
C PRO A 130 0.39 -4.36 3.20
N ARG A 131 0.22 -4.97 2.03
CA ARG A 131 1.33 -5.21 1.09
C ARG A 131 1.86 -3.90 0.53
N ALA A 132 0.97 -2.96 0.18
CA ALA A 132 1.35 -1.63 -0.25
C ALA A 132 2.10 -0.86 0.84
N TRP A 133 1.68 -0.92 2.12
CA TRP A 133 2.40 -0.33 3.26
C TRP A 133 3.75 -0.99 3.54
N LEU A 134 3.86 -2.30 3.32
CA LEU A 134 5.11 -3.02 3.46
C LEU A 134 6.10 -2.61 2.37
N TYR A 135 5.65 -2.53 1.11
CA TYR A 135 6.46 -2.01 0.00
C TYR A 135 6.82 -0.53 0.17
N GLN A 136 5.88 0.29 0.62
CA GLN A 136 6.11 1.68 0.99
C GLN A 136 7.29 1.83 1.95
N SER A 137 7.28 1.04 3.03
CA SER A 137 8.27 1.14 4.12
C SER A 137 9.62 0.52 3.74
N THR A 138 9.62 -0.62 3.04
CA THR A 138 10.83 -1.43 2.82
C THR A 138 11.36 -1.39 1.39
N GLY A 139 10.50 -1.13 0.40
CA GLY A 139 10.80 -1.32 -1.02
C GLY A 139 10.89 -2.79 -1.45
N ILE A 140 10.48 -3.74 -0.60
CA ILE A 140 10.48 -5.18 -0.88
C ILE A 140 9.11 -5.58 -1.44
N LYS A 141 9.12 -6.27 -2.59
CA LYS A 141 7.90 -6.80 -3.21
C LYS A 141 7.41 -8.03 -2.45
N VAL A 142 6.10 -8.12 -2.27
CA VAL A 142 5.41 -9.19 -1.53
C VAL A 142 4.15 -9.60 -2.26
#